data_AF-A0A950E9P5-F1
#
_entry.id   AF-A0A950E9P5-F1
#
_cell.length_a   1.000
_cell.length_b   1.000
_cell.length_c   1.000
_cell.angle_alpha   90.00
_cell.angle_beta   90.00
_cell.angle_gamma   90.00
#
_symmetry.space_group_name_H-M   'P 1'
#
loop_
_entity.id
_entity.type
_entity.pdbx_description
1 polymer ?
#
loop_
_entity_poly.entity_id
_entity_poly.type
_entity_poly.pdbx_seq_one_letter_code
_entity_poly.pdbx_strand_id
1 'polypeptide(L)'
;MTLPPNNRLRSRLRFSVALLLLAWIEPASAPAEDINDPIAGYLSINVPDRTENTGGLLILKKVEVDIDGDGTPETFVGTWYRKSGPNTWLWAGYQKESNGYRRITPADSDILIDFANIYVGEIPELQRQGLVQGYSLELDNKDRDQSNMLSDLEYYYIDNGTLVQQSAGLLDRDDPSQKETYDFFFGPNRKIRETPKVESFTIIDLIHRGYRMPDWAKPR
;
A
#
# COMPACT_ATOMS: atom_id res chain seq x y z
N MET A 1 15.42 -66.48 -53.52
CA MET A 1 15.79 -65.62 -54.67
C MET A 1 16.55 -64.42 -54.16
N THR A 2 17.68 -64.12 -54.79
CA THR A 2 18.79 -63.30 -54.31
C THR A 2 18.95 -62.01 -55.14
N LEU A 3 19.15 -60.89 -54.41
CA LEU A 3 19.86 -59.63 -54.76
C LEU A 3 19.17 -58.64 -55.73
N PRO A 4 19.46 -57.30 -55.69
CA PRO A 4 20.68 -56.67 -55.13
C PRO A 4 20.50 -55.38 -54.27
N PRO A 5 21.62 -54.82 -53.75
CA PRO A 5 21.69 -53.62 -52.92
C PRO A 5 22.17 -52.36 -53.67
N ASN A 6 22.19 -51.23 -52.93
CA ASN A 6 22.99 -50.00 -53.13
C ASN A 6 22.77 -49.17 -54.42
N ASN A 7 22.31 -47.91 -54.29
CA ASN A 7 23.23 -46.78 -54.06
C ASN A 7 22.54 -45.40 -54.02
N ARG A 8 23.06 -44.62 -53.09
CA ARG A 8 23.05 -43.17 -52.88
C ARG A 8 22.79 -42.32 -54.13
N LEU A 9 22.00 -41.25 -53.98
CA LEU A 9 22.45 -39.89 -54.33
C LEU A 9 21.62 -38.80 -53.64
N ARG A 10 22.38 -37.98 -52.91
CA ARG A 10 22.05 -36.73 -52.21
C ARG A 10 21.22 -35.76 -53.06
N SER A 11 20.36 -34.96 -52.42
CA SER A 11 20.25 -33.52 -52.72
C SER A 11 19.22 -32.78 -51.82
N ARG A 12 19.75 -31.91 -50.95
CA ARG A 12 19.22 -30.59 -50.53
C ARG A 12 17.97 -30.61 -49.64
N LEU A 13 18.12 -30.53 -48.31
CA LEU A 13 18.37 -29.29 -47.54
C LEU A 13 17.34 -28.18 -47.85
N ARG A 14 16.26 -28.15 -47.07
CA ARG A 14 15.53 -26.92 -46.74
C ARG A 14 15.28 -26.92 -45.23
N PHE A 15 16.17 -26.22 -44.53
CA PHE A 15 15.96 -25.76 -43.17
C PHE A 15 14.79 -24.77 -43.18
N SER A 16 13.65 -25.17 -42.63
CA SER A 16 12.62 -24.24 -42.18
C SER A 16 12.83 -24.05 -40.68
N VAL A 17 13.66 -23.07 -40.33
CA VAL A 17 13.73 -22.53 -38.98
C VAL A 17 12.45 -21.75 -38.76
N ALA A 18 11.47 -22.37 -38.11
CA ALA A 18 10.32 -21.65 -37.57
C ALA A 18 10.78 -20.95 -36.28
N LEU A 19 11.11 -19.66 -36.39
CA LEU A 19 11.27 -18.78 -35.23
C LEU A 19 9.87 -18.61 -34.58
N LEU A 20 9.65 -19.30 -33.47
CA LEU A 20 8.54 -19.02 -32.56
C LEU A 20 8.90 -17.77 -31.76
N LEU A 21 8.44 -16.61 -32.23
CA LEU A 21 8.35 -15.39 -31.43
C LEU A 21 7.25 -15.60 -30.38
N LEU A 22 7.65 -16.09 -29.19
CA LEU A 22 6.87 -15.91 -27.97
C LEU A 22 6.90 -14.43 -27.63
N ALA A 23 5.91 -13.68 -28.15
CA ALA A 23 5.60 -12.36 -27.66
C ALA A 23 5.16 -12.51 -26.21
N TRP A 24 6.00 -12.05 -25.28
CA TRP A 24 5.59 -11.77 -23.92
C TRP A 24 4.52 -10.69 -24.02
N ILE A 25 3.26 -11.07 -23.79
CA ILE A 25 2.21 -10.10 -23.53
C ILE A 25 2.51 -9.61 -22.12
N GLU A 26 3.29 -8.54 -22.02
CA GLU A 26 3.29 -7.74 -20.80
C GLU A 26 1.83 -7.36 -20.54
N PRO A 27 1.27 -7.61 -19.34
CA PRO A 27 -0.03 -7.05 -19.02
C PRO A 27 0.12 -5.55 -19.19
N ALA A 28 -0.63 -4.98 -20.13
CA ALA A 28 -0.74 -3.53 -20.26
C ALA A 28 -1.25 -3.02 -18.91
N SER A 29 -0.34 -2.48 -18.10
CA SER A 29 -0.70 -1.65 -16.98
C SER A 29 -1.64 -0.59 -17.53
N ALA A 30 -2.87 -0.56 -17.00
CA ALA A 30 -3.81 0.50 -17.33
C ALA A 30 -3.06 1.84 -17.20
N PRO A 31 -3.21 2.77 -18.15
CA PRO A 31 -2.51 4.05 -18.07
C PRO A 31 -2.81 4.64 -16.70
N ALA A 32 -1.75 4.95 -15.95
CA ALA A 32 -1.88 5.64 -14.67
C ALA A 32 -2.74 6.88 -14.94
N GLU A 33 -3.93 6.93 -14.36
CA GLU A 33 -4.78 8.11 -14.46
C GLU A 33 -3.98 9.27 -13.89
N ASP A 34 -3.81 10.37 -14.65
CA ASP A 34 -3.02 11.53 -14.22
C ASP A 34 -3.69 12.17 -13.00
N ILE A 35 -3.30 11.74 -11.80
CA ILE A 35 -3.84 12.27 -10.54
C ILE A 35 -3.10 13.57 -10.25
N ASN A 36 -3.74 14.70 -10.53
CA ASN A 36 -3.18 16.01 -10.22
C ASN A 36 -3.45 16.44 -8.76
N ASP A 37 -4.43 15.82 -8.11
CA ASP A 37 -4.81 16.07 -6.72
C ASP A 37 -5.19 14.74 -6.04
N PRO A 38 -4.47 14.31 -4.99
CA PRO A 38 -4.76 13.09 -4.24
C PRO A 38 -6.18 13.03 -3.66
N ILE A 39 -6.78 14.17 -3.27
CA ILE A 39 -8.16 14.20 -2.76
C ILE A 39 -9.14 13.94 -3.89
N ALA A 40 -8.96 14.60 -5.03
CA ALA A 40 -9.80 14.37 -6.21
C ALA A 40 -9.67 12.94 -6.71
N GLY A 41 -8.44 12.41 -6.79
CA GLY A 41 -8.16 11.02 -7.12
C GLY A 41 -8.84 10.06 -6.14
N TYR A 42 -8.81 10.34 -4.84
CA TYR A 42 -9.49 9.48 -3.86
C TYR A 42 -11.02 9.48 -4.03
N LEU A 43 -11.61 10.65 -4.31
CA LEU A 43 -13.05 10.80 -4.49
C LEU A 43 -13.55 10.24 -5.83
N SER A 44 -12.68 10.07 -6.83
CA SER A 44 -13.04 9.41 -8.09
C SER A 44 -13.01 7.89 -8.03
N ILE A 45 -12.35 7.31 -7.01
CA ILE A 45 -12.27 5.86 -6.83
C ILE A 45 -13.66 5.26 -6.71
N ASN A 46 -13.92 4.26 -7.57
CA ASN A 46 -15.12 3.44 -7.55
C ASN A 46 -14.77 2.03 -7.05
N VAL A 47 -14.63 1.87 -5.73
CA VAL A 47 -14.38 0.57 -5.10
C VAL A 47 -15.71 -0.01 -4.61
N PRO A 48 -16.16 -1.18 -5.11
CA PRO A 48 -17.44 -1.80 -4.75
C PRO A 48 -17.65 -1.97 -3.24
N ASP A 49 -16.59 -2.28 -2.49
CA ASP A 49 -16.66 -2.47 -1.05
C ASP A 49 -16.81 -1.15 -0.27
N ARG A 50 -16.38 -0.02 -0.84
CA ARG A 50 -16.42 1.28 -0.16
C ARG A 50 -17.86 1.78 0.01
N THR A 51 -18.75 1.46 -0.93
CA THR A 51 -20.19 1.74 -0.85
C THR A 51 -20.94 0.98 0.24
N GLU A 52 -20.51 -0.23 0.57
CA GLU A 52 -21.17 -1.06 1.59
C GLU A 52 -20.61 -0.83 2.99
N ASN A 53 -19.39 -0.29 3.07
CA ASN A 53 -18.61 -0.29 4.30
C ASN A 53 -18.35 1.11 4.89
N THR A 54 -18.60 2.17 4.11
CA THR A 54 -18.62 3.55 4.61
C THR A 54 -20.08 3.96 4.82
N GLY A 55 -20.46 4.39 6.02
CA GLY A 55 -21.85 4.77 6.34
C GLY A 55 -22.28 6.12 5.75
N GLY A 56 -21.70 6.52 4.62
CA GLY A 56 -21.57 7.90 4.17
C GLY A 56 -20.22 8.50 4.59
N LEU A 57 -19.66 9.36 3.74
CA LEU A 57 -18.50 10.16 4.10
C LEU A 57 -18.97 11.22 5.10
N LEU A 58 -18.16 11.57 6.09
CA LEU A 58 -18.43 12.71 7.00
C LEU A 58 -17.18 13.56 7.11
N ILE A 59 -16.05 12.87 7.29
CA ILE A 59 -14.71 13.42 7.37
C ILE A 59 -13.82 12.64 6.41
N LEU A 60 -13.02 13.38 5.65
CA LEU A 60 -11.89 12.88 4.90
C LEU A 60 -10.61 13.30 5.63
N LYS A 61 -9.64 12.41 5.71
CA LYS A 61 -8.30 12.74 6.18
C LYS A 61 -7.30 12.69 5.05
N LYS A 62 -6.33 13.59 5.11
CA LYS A 62 -5.10 13.56 4.33
C LYS A 62 -3.93 13.42 5.30
N VAL A 63 -3.04 12.48 5.03
CA VAL A 63 -1.80 12.29 5.78
C VAL A 63 -0.63 12.49 4.83
N GLU A 64 0.35 13.27 5.24
CA GLU A 64 1.64 13.39 4.56
C GLU A 64 2.72 12.76 5.45
N VAL A 65 3.50 11.85 4.89
CA VAL A 65 4.63 11.20 5.56
C VAL A 65 5.67 10.83 4.50
N ASP A 66 6.93 11.18 4.74
CA ASP A 66 8.03 10.69 3.90
C ASP A 66 8.38 9.28 4.40
N ILE A 67 8.10 8.25 3.61
CA ILE A 67 8.34 6.84 3.98
C ILE A 67 9.80 6.48 3.70
N ASP A 68 10.35 6.94 2.58
CA ASP A 68 11.67 6.53 2.07
C ASP A 68 12.84 7.34 2.65
N GLY A 69 12.58 8.48 3.28
CA GLY A 69 13.62 9.34 3.85
C GLY A 69 14.29 10.26 2.85
N ASP A 70 13.67 10.47 1.68
CA ASP A 70 14.24 11.26 0.59
C ASP A 70 13.80 12.74 0.60
N GLY A 71 12.95 13.13 1.56
CA GLY A 71 12.39 14.46 1.69
C GLY A 71 11.18 14.74 0.80
N THR A 72 10.63 13.72 0.13
CA THR A 72 9.42 13.80 -0.70
C THR A 72 8.28 13.00 -0.06
N PRO A 73 7.35 13.64 0.65
CA PRO A 73 6.30 12.91 1.35
C PRO A 73 5.32 12.19 0.41
N GLU A 74 5.02 10.94 0.75
CA GLU A 74 3.82 10.25 0.29
C GLU A 74 2.57 10.89 0.91
N THR A 75 1.50 10.95 0.13
CA THR A 75 0.20 11.44 0.56
C THR A 75 -0.78 10.27 0.66
N PHE A 76 -1.38 10.07 1.83
CA PHE A 76 -2.48 9.14 2.01
C PHE A 76 -3.77 9.93 2.16
N VAL A 77 -4.81 9.52 1.43
CA VAL A 77 -6.15 10.07 1.58
C VAL A 77 -7.09 8.95 1.97
N GLY A 78 -7.90 9.18 3.00
CA GLY A 78 -8.68 8.10 3.58
C GLY A 78 -9.91 8.56 4.34
N THR A 79 -10.78 7.58 4.59
CA THR A 79 -12.00 7.76 5.38
C THR A 79 -12.13 6.66 6.43
N TRP A 80 -12.98 6.89 7.43
CA TRP A 80 -13.23 5.93 8.48
C TRP A 80 -13.90 4.67 7.93
N TYR A 81 -13.44 3.51 8.41
CA TYR A 81 -13.94 2.20 8.02
C TYR A 81 -14.74 1.58 9.15
N ARG A 82 -16.04 1.39 8.92
CA ARG A 82 -16.98 0.96 9.95
C ARG A 82 -16.81 -0.51 10.38
N LYS A 83 -16.22 -1.34 9.52
CA LYS A 83 -16.24 -2.81 9.67
C LYS A 83 -15.01 -3.41 10.36
N SER A 84 -13.97 -2.64 10.66
CA SER A 84 -12.83 -3.13 11.44
C SER A 84 -12.56 -2.23 12.64
N GLY A 85 -12.76 -2.75 13.85
CA GLY A 85 -12.33 -2.14 15.10
C GLY A 85 -12.72 -0.67 15.37
N PRO A 86 -12.33 -0.12 16.52
CA PRO A 86 -12.29 1.32 16.73
C PRO A 86 -11.25 1.97 15.79
N ASN A 87 -11.48 3.23 15.39
CA ASN A 87 -10.51 4.10 14.70
C ASN A 87 -9.77 3.56 13.47
N THR A 88 -10.29 2.56 12.76
CA THR A 88 -9.64 2.11 11.53
C THR A 88 -10.01 2.99 10.33
N TRP A 89 -9.02 3.31 9.51
CA TRP A 89 -9.17 4.13 8.31
C TRP A 89 -8.78 3.32 7.08
N LEU A 90 -9.56 3.44 6.00
CA LEU A 90 -9.20 2.96 4.68
C LEU A 90 -8.45 4.07 3.95
N TRP A 91 -7.26 3.75 3.45
CA TRP A 91 -6.39 4.70 2.77
C TRP A 91 -6.11 4.31 1.32
N ALA A 92 -6.12 5.31 0.45
CA ALA A 92 -5.37 5.27 -0.80
C ALA A 92 -4.11 6.13 -0.64
N GLY A 93 -2.95 5.54 -0.93
CA GLY A 93 -1.66 6.20 -0.94
C GLY A 93 -1.27 6.71 -2.33
N TYR A 94 -0.57 7.84 -2.35
CA TYR A 94 -0.08 8.53 -3.55
C TYR A 94 1.35 9.01 -3.35
N GLN A 95 2.20 8.85 -4.37
CA GLN A 95 3.54 9.40 -4.42
C GLN A 95 3.59 10.51 -5.45
N LYS A 96 4.31 11.60 -5.14
CA LYS A 96 4.43 12.74 -6.04
C LYS A 96 5.36 12.41 -7.21
N GLU A 97 4.95 12.80 -8.41
CA GLU A 97 5.75 12.74 -9.63
C GLU A 97 5.89 14.13 -10.26
N SER A 98 6.70 14.22 -11.32
CA SER A 98 6.96 15.50 -12.02
C SER A 98 5.69 16.21 -12.49
N ASN A 99 4.67 15.46 -12.90
CA ASN A 99 3.43 15.99 -13.49
C ASN A 99 2.17 15.62 -12.70
N GLY A 100 2.28 15.31 -11.41
CA GLY A 100 1.12 14.96 -10.58
C GLY A 100 1.48 13.94 -9.51
N TYR A 101 0.65 12.91 -9.39
CA TYR A 101 0.76 11.86 -8.40
C TYR A 101 0.51 10.50 -9.03
N ARG A 102 1.24 9.49 -8.55
CA ARG A 102 0.99 8.07 -8.83
C ARG A 102 0.37 7.41 -7.61
N ARG A 103 -0.67 6.59 -7.80
CA ARG A 103 -1.20 5.75 -6.72
C ARG A 103 -0.18 4.66 -6.38
N ILE A 104 0.16 4.52 -5.09
CA ILE A 104 1.09 3.51 -4.58
C ILE A 104 0.39 2.36 -3.87
N THR A 105 -0.92 2.49 -3.63
CA THR A 105 -1.77 1.41 -3.10
C THR A 105 -2.39 0.60 -4.25
N PRO A 106 -2.79 -0.66 -4.02
CA PRO A 106 -3.47 -1.46 -5.05
C PRO A 106 -4.63 -0.70 -5.70
N ALA A 107 -4.80 -0.79 -7.01
CA ALA A 107 -5.81 0.00 -7.72
C ALA A 107 -7.25 -0.38 -7.33
N ASP A 108 -7.46 -1.65 -7.02
CA ASP A 108 -8.72 -2.30 -6.68
C ASP A 108 -8.97 -2.41 -5.16
N SER A 109 -8.02 -1.96 -4.34
CA SER A 109 -8.13 -2.09 -2.88
C SER A 109 -7.58 -0.88 -2.12
N ASP A 110 -8.11 -0.68 -0.92
CA ASP A 110 -7.58 0.28 0.05
C ASP A 110 -6.85 -0.50 1.14
N ILE A 111 -5.95 0.18 1.85
CA ILE A 111 -5.19 -0.43 2.94
C ILE A 111 -5.63 0.11 4.29
N LEU A 112 -5.38 -0.67 5.34
CA LEU A 112 -5.65 -0.30 6.73
C LEU A 112 -4.34 0.07 7.43
N ILE A 113 -4.17 1.36 7.70
CA ILE A 113 -3.03 1.89 8.48
C ILE A 113 -3.60 2.79 9.58
N ASP A 114 -3.13 2.61 10.81
CA ASP A 114 -3.34 3.56 11.89
C ASP A 114 -2.12 4.47 12.04
N PHE A 115 -2.20 5.66 11.44
CA PHE A 115 -1.13 6.66 11.52
C PHE A 115 -0.97 7.28 12.92
N ALA A 116 -1.88 7.05 13.86
CA ALA A 116 -1.75 7.57 15.21
C ALA A 116 -0.56 6.90 15.90
N ASN A 117 0.46 7.67 16.28
CA ASN A 117 1.62 7.17 17.01
C ASN A 117 2.34 6.00 16.30
N ILE A 118 2.27 5.95 14.96
CA ILE A 118 3.00 4.98 14.13
C ILE A 118 4.50 5.28 14.16
N TYR A 119 5.33 4.25 14.06
CA TYR A 119 6.76 4.44 13.91
C TYR A 119 7.07 4.85 12.47
N VAL A 120 7.93 5.87 12.31
CA VAL A 120 8.47 6.31 11.01
C VAL A 120 9.98 6.40 11.15
N GLY A 121 10.72 5.62 10.37
CA GLY A 121 12.17 5.56 10.48
C GLY A 121 12.78 4.33 9.82
N GLU A 122 13.96 3.96 10.30
CA GLU A 122 14.69 2.79 9.81
C GLU A 122 14.07 1.49 10.32
N ILE A 123 13.97 0.50 9.44
CA ILE A 123 13.58 -0.88 9.73
C ILE A 123 14.85 -1.73 9.57
N PRO A 124 15.61 -2.01 10.65
CA PRO A 124 16.92 -2.64 10.56
C PRO A 124 16.89 -4.00 9.86
N GLU A 125 15.84 -4.79 10.08
CA GLU A 125 15.64 -6.12 9.51
C GLU A 125 15.56 -6.08 7.98
N LEU A 126 15.06 -4.97 7.43
CA LEU A 126 14.91 -4.74 6.00
C LEU A 126 15.99 -3.82 5.42
N GLN A 127 16.85 -3.24 6.26
CA GLN A 127 17.89 -2.27 5.90
C GLN A 127 17.35 -1.09 5.07
N ARG A 128 16.18 -0.56 5.44
CA ARG A 128 15.50 0.51 4.71
C ARG A 128 14.65 1.39 5.61
N GLN A 129 14.21 2.54 5.09
CA GLN A 129 13.20 3.37 5.75
C GLN A 129 11.79 2.79 5.52
N GLY A 130 10.90 3.07 6.46
CA GLY A 130 9.50 2.68 6.37
C GLY A 130 8.64 3.14 7.55
N LEU A 131 7.43 2.59 7.59
CA LEU A 131 6.51 2.70 8.71
C LEU A 131 6.43 1.35 9.43
N VAL A 132 6.26 1.37 10.74
CA VAL A 132 6.02 0.15 11.53
C VAL A 132 4.78 0.31 12.41
N GLN A 133 3.86 -0.64 12.27
CA GLN A 133 2.60 -0.72 13.01
C GLN A 133 2.59 -1.99 13.86
N GLY A 134 2.26 -1.85 15.14
CA GLY A 134 1.89 -2.99 15.97
C GLY A 134 0.39 -3.21 15.87
N TYR A 135 -0.03 -4.22 15.12
CA TYR A 135 -1.44 -4.54 14.91
C TYR A 135 -2.01 -5.27 16.13
N SER A 136 -3.13 -4.76 16.63
CA SER A 136 -3.97 -5.42 17.63
C SER A 136 -5.40 -5.45 17.11
N LEU A 137 -6.06 -6.60 17.23
CA LEU A 137 -7.48 -6.73 16.91
C LEU A 137 -8.38 -5.93 17.86
N GLU A 138 -7.86 -5.58 19.05
CA GLU A 138 -8.65 -5.04 20.15
C GLU A 138 -8.27 -3.60 20.52
N LEU A 139 -7.07 -3.15 20.17
CA LEU A 139 -6.50 -1.88 20.63
C LEU A 139 -6.02 -1.00 19.47
N ASP A 140 -6.29 0.30 19.57
CA ASP A 140 -5.71 1.32 18.69
C ASP A 140 -4.19 1.41 18.90
N ASN A 141 -3.46 1.96 17.92
CA ASN A 141 -2.01 2.15 18.04
C ASN A 141 -1.59 3.03 19.24
N LYS A 142 -2.43 3.98 19.63
CA LYS A 142 -2.16 4.87 20.77
C LYS A 142 -2.30 4.14 22.12
N ASP A 143 -3.06 3.05 22.17
CA ASP A 143 -3.39 2.27 23.36
C ASP A 143 -2.65 0.92 23.38
N ARG A 144 -1.72 0.71 22.43
CA ARG A 144 -1.01 -0.57 22.23
C ARG A 144 -0.26 -1.05 23.47
N ASP A 145 0.18 -0.13 24.33
CA ASP A 145 0.98 -0.41 25.52
C ASP A 145 0.18 -1.12 26.63
N GLN A 146 -1.14 -1.11 26.53
CA GLN A 146 -2.07 -1.83 27.40
C GLN A 146 -2.06 -3.35 27.17
N SER A 147 -1.45 -3.83 26.09
CA SER A 147 -1.26 -5.25 25.80
C SER A 147 0.20 -5.65 25.85
N ASN A 148 0.46 -6.85 26.37
CA ASN A 148 1.77 -7.51 26.23
C ASN A 148 1.93 -8.17 24.85
N MET A 149 0.82 -8.43 24.15
CA MET A 149 0.77 -9.12 22.86
C MET A 149 0.35 -8.17 21.74
N LEU A 150 1.11 -8.15 20.66
CA LEU A 150 0.67 -7.66 19.36
C LEU A 150 0.33 -8.87 18.49
N SER A 151 -0.84 -8.82 17.84
CA SER A 151 -1.29 -9.90 16.95
C SER A 151 -0.40 -10.01 15.72
N ASP A 152 0.11 -8.87 15.26
CA ASP A 152 1.12 -8.82 14.20
C ASP A 152 1.96 -7.54 14.32
N LEU A 153 3.19 -7.60 13.85
CA LEU A 153 4.03 -6.44 13.58
C LEU A 153 4.10 -6.27 12.07
N GLU A 154 3.64 -5.13 11.57
CA GLU A 154 3.56 -4.88 10.13
C GLU A 154 4.54 -3.79 9.73
N TYR A 155 5.29 -4.07 8.66
CA TYR A 155 6.20 -3.15 8.00
C TYR A 155 5.55 -2.62 6.73
N TYR A 156 5.68 -1.31 6.53
CA TYR A 156 5.23 -0.63 5.32
C TYR A 156 6.40 0.12 4.69
N TYR A 157 6.65 -0.10 3.41
CA TYR A 157 7.75 0.54 2.69
C TYR A 157 7.46 0.65 1.20
N ILE A 158 8.15 1.56 0.49
CA ILE A 158 7.96 1.72 -0.95
C ILE A 158 8.91 0.84 -1.73
N ASP A 159 8.41 -0.13 -2.47
CA ASP A 159 9.23 -0.92 -3.40
C ASP A 159 8.73 -0.73 -4.83
N ASN A 160 9.66 -0.39 -5.73
CA ASN A 160 9.36 -0.15 -7.15
C ASN A 160 8.14 0.78 -7.36
N GLY A 161 8.04 1.84 -6.55
CA GLY A 161 6.97 2.83 -6.64
C GLY A 161 5.59 2.35 -6.13
N THR A 162 5.56 1.24 -5.39
CA THR A 162 4.35 0.67 -4.78
C THR A 162 4.56 0.52 -3.28
N LEU A 163 3.53 0.73 -2.49
CA LEU A 163 3.56 0.44 -1.06
C LEU A 163 3.46 -1.07 -0.85
N VAL A 164 4.48 -1.63 -0.21
CA VAL A 164 4.49 -3.00 0.28
C VAL A 164 4.08 -3.01 1.73
N GLN A 165 3.16 -3.90 2.08
CA GLN A 165 2.81 -4.29 3.44
C GLN A 165 3.37 -5.68 3.70
N GLN A 166 4.18 -5.83 4.74
CA GLN A 166 4.82 -7.09 5.09
C GLN A 166 4.61 -7.39 6.58
N SER A 167 4.03 -8.56 6.86
CA SER A 167 3.94 -9.11 8.21
C SER A 167 5.32 -9.59 8.68
N ALA A 168 5.68 -9.22 9.90
CA ALA A 168 6.85 -9.72 10.64
C ALA A 168 6.46 -10.74 11.72
N GLY A 169 5.16 -10.99 11.90
CA GLY A 169 4.62 -11.93 12.86
C GLY A 169 4.21 -11.28 14.17
N LEU A 170 3.63 -12.11 15.05
CA LEU A 170 3.25 -11.71 16.40
C LEU A 170 4.44 -11.17 17.20
N LEU A 171 4.15 -10.32 18.18
CA LEU A 171 5.14 -9.82 19.13
C LEU A 171 4.62 -10.01 20.56
N ASP A 172 5.32 -10.84 21.33
CA ASP A 172 5.12 -11.07 22.76
C ASP A 172 6.18 -10.32 23.58
N ARG A 173 5.76 -9.31 24.36
CA ARG A 173 6.66 -8.51 25.21
C ARG A 173 7.22 -9.27 26.40
N ASP A 174 6.69 -10.44 26.73
CA ASP A 174 7.21 -11.30 27.79
C ASP A 174 8.42 -12.14 27.30
N ASP A 175 8.62 -12.27 25.99
CA ASP A 175 9.85 -12.81 25.39
C ASP A 175 10.93 -11.70 25.30
N PRO A 176 12.12 -11.86 25.92
CA PRO A 176 13.16 -10.84 25.94
C PRO A 176 13.60 -10.37 24.54
N SER A 177 13.68 -11.27 23.56
CA SER A 177 14.13 -10.93 22.21
C SER A 177 13.09 -10.07 21.46
N GLN A 178 11.82 -10.40 21.63
CA GLN A 178 10.71 -9.67 21.02
C GLN A 178 10.45 -8.35 21.76
N LYS A 179 10.68 -8.32 23.08
CA LYS A 179 10.65 -7.08 23.86
C LYS A 179 11.66 -6.05 23.36
N GLU A 180 12.87 -6.46 23.00
CA GLU A 180 13.88 -5.56 22.41
C GLU A 180 13.36 -4.94 21.10
N THR A 181 12.75 -5.74 20.23
CA THR A 181 12.09 -5.26 19.00
C THR A 181 10.94 -4.28 19.32
N TYR A 182 10.10 -4.58 20.31
CA TYR A 182 9.04 -3.67 20.74
C TYR A 182 9.60 -2.35 21.26
N ASP A 183 10.61 -2.41 22.14
CA ASP A 183 11.20 -1.21 22.73
C ASP A 183 11.88 -0.34 21.66
N PHE A 184 12.45 -0.96 20.63
CA PHE A 184 13.02 -0.26 19.48
C PHE A 184 11.97 0.55 18.72
N PHE A 185 10.86 -0.08 18.32
CA PHE A 185 9.83 0.57 17.49
C PHE A 185 8.81 1.40 18.28
N PHE A 186 8.53 1.02 19.53
CA PHE A 186 7.40 1.56 20.29
C PHE A 186 7.77 2.02 21.70
N GLY A 187 8.96 1.69 22.19
CA GLY A 187 9.42 2.06 23.53
C GLY A 187 9.56 3.57 23.74
N PRO A 188 9.69 4.02 25.01
CA PRO A 188 9.74 5.44 25.36
C PRO A 188 10.96 6.19 24.80
N ASN A 189 12.03 5.46 24.47
CA ASN A 189 13.28 6.02 23.94
C ASN A 189 13.45 5.78 22.43
N ARG A 190 12.38 5.35 21.74
CA ARG A 190 12.45 5.12 20.31
C ARG A 190 12.84 6.39 19.56
N LYS A 191 13.61 6.21 18.50
CA LYS A 191 13.99 7.31 17.60
C LYS A 191 13.06 7.28 16.41
N ILE A 192 12.13 8.22 16.36
CA ILE A 192 11.32 8.48 15.17
C ILE A 192 12.00 9.55 14.33
N ARG A 193 11.97 9.39 13.01
CA ARG A 193 12.45 10.38 12.05
C ARG A 193 11.49 11.55 11.95
N GLU A 194 10.20 11.26 11.87
CA GLU A 194 9.15 12.25 11.77
C GLU A 194 7.83 11.74 12.36
N THR A 195 6.84 12.64 12.43
CA THR A 195 5.46 12.30 12.77
C THR A 195 4.59 12.62 11.56
N PRO A 196 3.71 11.70 11.12
CA PRO A 196 2.82 11.96 10.00
C PRO A 196 1.99 13.23 10.21
N LYS A 197 1.93 14.09 9.19
CA LYS A 197 1.13 15.31 9.22
C LYS A 197 -0.30 15.00 8.78
N VAL A 198 -1.26 15.20 9.68
CA VAL A 198 -2.67 14.87 9.45
C VAL A 198 -3.51 16.14 9.27
N GLU A 199 -4.23 16.21 8.15
CA GLU A 199 -5.25 17.21 7.87
C GLU A 199 -6.62 16.53 7.78
N SER A 200 -7.66 17.21 8.29
CA SER A 200 -9.04 16.70 8.26
C SER A 200 -9.95 17.69 7.54
N PHE A 201 -10.85 17.16 6.71
CA PHE A 201 -11.80 17.94 5.93
C PHE A 201 -13.20 17.40 6.17
N THR A 202 -14.13 18.27 6.53
CA THR A 202 -15.55 17.91 6.48
C THR A 202 -16.02 17.88 5.04
N ILE A 203 -17.15 17.21 4.76
CA ILE A 203 -17.77 17.29 3.43
C ILE A 203 -18.04 18.74 3.01
N ILE A 204 -18.48 19.59 3.94
CA ILE A 204 -18.79 20.99 3.65
C ILE A 204 -17.53 21.72 3.18
N ASP A 205 -16.39 21.47 3.83
CA ASP A 205 -15.10 22.04 3.41
C ASP A 205 -14.73 21.60 2.00
N LEU A 206 -14.92 20.31 1.68
CA LEU A 206 -14.61 19.77 0.36
C LEU A 206 -15.52 20.39 -0.71
N ILE A 207 -16.81 20.55 -0.45
CA ILE A 207 -17.74 21.20 -1.38
C ILE A 207 -17.34 22.66 -1.60
N HIS A 208 -17.03 23.42 -0.54
CA HIS A 208 -16.59 24.81 -0.67
C HIS A 208 -15.26 24.95 -1.44
N ARG A 209 -14.40 23.94 -1.38
CA ARG A 209 -13.16 23.86 -2.18
C ARG A 209 -13.40 23.42 -3.63
N GLY A 210 -14.64 23.12 -4.01
CA GLY A 210 -15.02 22.76 -5.38
C GLY A 210 -14.93 21.26 -5.70
N TYR A 211 -14.72 20.40 -4.70
CA TYR A 211 -14.70 18.95 -4.94
C TYR A 211 -16.09 18.42 -5.26
N ARG A 212 -16.16 17.54 -6.28
CA ARG A 212 -17.38 16.80 -6.60
C ARG A 212 -17.48 15.56 -5.70
N MET A 213 -18.57 15.47 -4.93
CA MET A 213 -18.81 14.32 -4.08
C MET A 213 -19.35 13.13 -4.89
N PRO A 214 -18.76 11.93 -4.77
CA PRO A 214 -19.27 10.73 -5.41
C PRO A 214 -20.56 10.26 -4.73
N ASP A 215 -21.35 9.44 -5.42
CA ASP A 215 -22.65 8.98 -4.89
C ASP A 215 -22.51 8.14 -3.62
N TRP A 216 -21.40 7.43 -3.47
CA TRP A 216 -21.09 6.65 -2.27
C TRP A 216 -20.77 7.52 -1.04
N ALA A 217 -20.33 8.77 -1.24
CA ALA A 217 -20.01 9.69 -0.16
C ALA A 217 -21.25 10.38 0.44
N LYS A 218 -22.40 10.31 -0.25
CA LYS A 218 -23.63 10.99 0.18
C LYS A 218 -24.28 10.24 1.36
N PRO A 219 -24.78 10.96 2.38
CA PRO A 219 -25.62 10.35 3.41
C PRO A 219 -26.81 9.64 2.74
N ARG A 220 -27.05 8.38 3.10
CA ARG A 220 -28.24 7.62 2.69
C ARG A 220 -29.33 7.74 3.74
#